data_AF-A0A3Q0RJJ4-F1
#
_entry.id   AF-A0A3Q0RJJ4-F1
#
_cell.length_a   1.000
_cell.length_b   1.000
_cell.length_c   1.000
_cell.angle_alpha   90.00
_cell.angle_beta   90.00
_cell.angle_gamma   90.00
#
_symmetry.space_group_name_H-M   'P 1'
#
loop_
_entity.id
_entity.type
_entity.pdbx_description
1 polymer ?
#
loop_
_entity_poly.entity_id
_entity_poly.type
_entity_poly.pdbx_seq_one_letter_code
_entity_poly.pdbx_strand_id
1 'polypeptide(L)'
;MTAGIGSSPPVTLNRISGTLGGTTVCQFNTSSAISQCLKGKTVLLYGDSTIRQWFEDLNRFNLHSLKQIGPFMSLDYANNIMVTYRCHGPPIRFGNVPTSELRYIANELDNVVGGSSTVVVLGVWSHFSTFPIEVYIQRLQSIRRAVVRLLSRAPGTLVIVRTANPKSLTLYETLTNSDWYSLQRDKVLRAIFKGLNVHLVDAWEMVLAHNLPHNLHPQPPIIKNMVNVLLSYICPTKGG
;
A
#
# COMPACT_ATOMS: atom_id res chain seq x y z
N MET A 1 -46.84 17.47 11.61
CA MET A 1 -45.93 16.91 12.62
C MET A 1 -44.69 16.42 11.90
N THR A 2 -43.59 17.14 12.08
CA THR A 2 -42.27 16.94 11.50
C THR A 2 -41.51 15.91 12.35
N ALA A 3 -41.08 14.79 11.77
CA ALA A 3 -40.19 13.84 12.42
C ALA A 3 -38.77 14.06 11.89
N GLY A 4 -37.90 14.57 12.77
CA GLY A 4 -36.51 14.88 12.48
C GLY A 4 -35.64 13.64 12.32
N ILE A 5 -34.69 13.75 11.40
CA ILE A 5 -33.60 12.81 11.15
C ILE A 5 -32.62 12.91 12.32
N GLY A 6 -32.55 11.86 13.14
CA GLY A 6 -31.51 11.73 14.17
C GLY A 6 -30.20 11.28 13.52
N SER A 7 -29.20 12.15 13.54
CA SER A 7 -27.81 11.82 13.19
C SER A 7 -27.17 11.04 14.34
N SER A 8 -26.67 9.83 14.05
CA SER A 8 -25.88 9.06 15.00
C SER A 8 -24.55 9.78 15.32
N PRO A 9 -24.11 9.81 16.59
CA PRO A 9 -22.85 10.43 16.96
C PRO A 9 -21.63 9.62 16.45
N PRO A 10 -20.48 10.26 16.22
CA PRO A 10 -19.26 9.57 15.83
C PRO A 10 -18.76 8.67 16.96
N VAL A 11 -18.59 7.38 16.67
CA VAL A 11 -18.02 6.40 17.59
C VAL A 11 -16.53 6.72 17.78
N THR A 12 -16.15 7.04 19.02
CA THR A 12 -14.75 7.24 19.40
C THR A 12 -14.20 5.90 19.89
N LEU A 13 -13.30 5.29 19.11
CA LEU A 13 -12.57 4.08 19.53
C LEU A 13 -11.35 4.48 20.38
N ASN A 14 -11.36 4.06 21.65
CA ASN A 14 -10.25 4.31 22.57
C ASN A 14 -9.06 3.35 22.33
N ARG A 15 -7.91 4.01 22.15
CA ARG A 15 -6.50 3.58 22.17
C ARG A 15 -6.15 2.16 22.61
N ILE A 16 -5.49 1.43 21.70
CA ILE A 16 -4.37 0.52 22.00
C ILE A 16 -3.18 0.94 21.13
N SER A 17 -2.01 0.99 21.74
CA SER A 17 -0.80 1.70 21.32
C SER A 17 -0.29 1.36 19.91
N GLY A 18 -0.52 2.29 18.97
CA GLY A 18 -0.02 2.26 17.59
C GLY A 18 -0.68 3.36 16.78
N THR A 19 -0.48 4.62 17.18
CA THR A 19 -1.20 5.78 16.63
C THR A 19 -1.02 5.89 15.11
N LEU A 20 -2.12 5.79 14.36
CA LEU A 20 -2.38 6.72 13.25
C LEU A 20 -2.25 8.13 13.84
N GLY A 21 -1.05 8.70 13.76
CA GLY A 21 -0.80 10.02 14.33
C GLY A 21 -1.64 11.05 13.59
N GLY A 22 -2.65 11.62 14.23
CA GLY A 22 -3.26 12.94 13.94
C GLY A 22 -3.81 13.23 12.54
N THR A 23 -3.63 12.37 11.54
CA THR A 23 -4.04 12.64 10.16
C THR A 23 -5.52 12.35 10.01
N THR A 24 -6.33 13.40 9.85
CA THR A 24 -7.72 13.30 9.42
C THR A 24 -7.78 12.60 8.07
N VAL A 25 -8.47 11.45 8.01
CA VAL A 25 -8.66 10.70 6.76
C VAL A 25 -9.74 11.37 5.92
N CYS A 26 -9.38 11.80 4.72
CA CYS A 26 -10.29 12.39 3.75
C CYS A 26 -10.85 11.34 2.80
N GLN A 27 -12.08 11.56 2.32
CA GLN A 27 -12.74 10.70 1.35
C GLN A 27 -12.53 11.25 -0.07
N PHE A 28 -11.93 10.45 -0.95
CA PHE A 28 -11.67 10.81 -2.34
C PHE A 28 -12.66 10.08 -3.26
N ASN A 29 -13.87 10.63 -3.37
CA ASN A 29 -14.97 9.94 -4.07
C ASN A 29 -14.93 10.06 -5.60
N THR A 30 -14.31 11.12 -6.13
CA THR A 30 -14.31 11.44 -7.56
C THR A 30 -12.91 11.35 -8.16
N SER A 31 -12.83 11.02 -9.45
CA SER A 31 -11.55 11.00 -10.18
C SER A 31 -10.86 12.37 -10.13
N SER A 32 -11.63 13.46 -10.22
CA SER A 32 -11.11 14.83 -10.12
C SER A 32 -10.44 15.11 -8.77
N ALA A 33 -11.03 14.66 -7.65
CA ALA A 33 -10.40 14.82 -6.32
C ALA A 33 -9.08 14.06 -6.22
N ILE A 34 -9.01 12.84 -6.79
CA ILE A 34 -7.78 12.04 -6.85
C ILE A 34 -6.73 12.75 -7.72
N SER A 35 -7.09 13.15 -8.95
CA SER A 35 -6.19 13.87 -9.86
C SER A 35 -5.68 15.18 -9.25
N GLN A 36 -6.53 15.93 -8.56
CA GLN A 36 -6.13 17.16 -7.88
C GLN A 36 -5.12 16.90 -6.76
N CYS A 37 -5.30 15.83 -5.99
CA CYS A 37 -4.33 15.43 -4.98
C CYS A 37 -2.99 14.99 -5.60
N LEU A 38 -3.05 14.18 -6.66
CA LEU A 38 -1.86 13.64 -7.32
C LEU A 38 -1.19 14.60 -8.30
N LYS A 39 -1.72 15.82 -8.48
CA LYS A 39 -1.20 16.80 -9.44
C LYS A 39 0.28 17.08 -9.21
N GLY A 40 1.08 16.94 -10.26
CA GLY A 40 2.54 17.10 -10.21
C GLY A 40 3.26 16.03 -9.41
N LYS A 41 2.64 14.88 -9.12
CA LYS A 41 3.24 13.78 -8.37
C LYS A 41 3.64 12.60 -9.25
N THR A 42 4.73 11.96 -8.85
CA THR A 42 5.13 10.63 -9.30
C THR A 42 4.90 9.64 -8.17
N VAL A 43 3.98 8.69 -8.36
CA VAL A 43 3.63 7.64 -7.41
C VAL A 43 4.19 6.30 -7.88
N LEU A 44 5.11 5.73 -7.11
CA LEU A 44 5.82 4.49 -7.43
C LEU A 44 5.36 3.39 -6.47
N LEU A 45 4.52 2.47 -6.94
CA LEU A 45 4.03 1.34 -6.15
C LEU A 45 4.90 0.10 -6.41
N TYR A 46 5.52 -0.42 -5.35
CA TYR A 46 6.36 -1.61 -5.39
C TYR A 46 5.84 -2.67 -4.44
N GLY A 47 5.64 -3.89 -4.93
CA GLY A 47 5.11 -4.92 -4.05
C GLY A 47 4.60 -6.16 -4.73
N ASP A 48 3.64 -6.80 -4.09
CA ASP A 48 2.92 -7.97 -4.61
C ASP A 48 1.55 -7.58 -5.19
N SER A 49 0.73 -8.57 -5.53
CA SER A 49 -0.63 -8.34 -6.06
C SER A 49 -1.52 -7.51 -5.14
N THR A 50 -1.22 -7.40 -3.84
CA THR A 50 -2.01 -6.58 -2.93
C THR A 50 -1.81 -5.09 -3.22
N ILE A 51 -0.59 -4.64 -3.45
CA ILE A 51 -0.35 -3.22 -3.81
C ILE A 51 -0.78 -2.90 -5.24
N ARG A 52 -0.79 -3.90 -6.13
CA ARG A 52 -1.39 -3.76 -7.47
C ARG A 52 -2.85 -3.29 -7.41
N GLN A 53 -3.64 -3.77 -6.44
CA GLN A 53 -5.03 -3.32 -6.30
C GLN A 53 -5.14 -1.81 -6.03
N TRP A 54 -4.14 -1.19 -5.40
CA TRP A 54 -4.14 0.26 -5.20
C TRP A 54 -3.83 1.00 -6.50
N PHE A 55 -2.91 0.47 -7.32
CA PHE A 55 -2.69 1.00 -8.65
C PHE A 55 -3.95 0.93 -9.51
N GLU A 56 -4.69 -0.18 -9.44
CA GLU A 56 -5.97 -0.37 -10.15
C GLU A 56 -7.06 0.60 -9.65
N ASP A 57 -7.14 0.84 -8.34
CA ASP A 57 -8.11 1.78 -7.77
C ASP A 57 -7.78 3.25 -8.12
N LEU A 58 -6.49 3.61 -8.10
CA LEU A 58 -6.01 4.94 -8.52
C LEU A 58 -6.20 5.17 -10.03
N ASN A 59 -6.03 4.13 -10.84
CA ASN A 59 -6.18 4.19 -12.28
C ASN A 59 -7.50 3.59 -12.71
N ARG A 60 -8.56 4.40 -12.69
CA ARG A 60 -9.89 4.06 -13.25
C ARG A 60 -9.90 3.83 -14.77
N PHE A 61 -8.75 3.85 -15.43
CA PHE A 61 -8.61 3.52 -16.84
C PHE A 61 -8.41 2.01 -17.01
N ASN A 62 -9.14 1.43 -17.96
CA ASN A 62 -9.16 0.00 -18.22
C ASN A 62 -7.74 -0.49 -18.55
N LEU A 63 -7.14 -1.28 -17.66
CA LEU A 63 -5.89 -1.96 -17.95
C LEU A 63 -6.20 -3.06 -18.97
N HIS A 64 -6.01 -2.76 -20.25
CA HIS A 64 -6.12 -3.75 -21.33
C HIS A 64 -5.05 -4.87 -21.25
N SER A 65 -4.29 -4.94 -20.15
CA SER A 65 -3.28 -5.97 -19.91
C SER A 65 -3.82 -7.06 -19.00
N LEU A 66 -3.96 -8.27 -19.56
CA LEU A 66 -4.25 -9.50 -18.81
C LEU A 66 -3.09 -9.95 -17.89
N LYS A 67 -1.93 -9.27 -17.92
CA LYS A 67 -0.73 -9.69 -17.19
C LYS A 67 -0.73 -9.14 -15.76
N GLN A 68 -1.05 -9.98 -14.78
CA GLN A 68 -1.09 -9.64 -13.34
C GLN A 68 0.26 -9.17 -12.73
N ILE A 69 1.38 -9.37 -13.42
CA ILE A 69 2.75 -9.16 -12.91
C ILE A 69 3.21 -7.70 -12.99
N GLY A 70 2.62 -6.88 -13.86
CA GLY A 70 3.23 -5.61 -14.26
C GLY A 70 4.46 -5.81 -15.16
N PRO A 71 5.29 -4.77 -15.39
CA PRO A 71 5.12 -3.42 -14.87
C PRO A 71 3.90 -2.73 -15.48
N PHE A 72 3.27 -1.84 -14.73
CA PHE A 72 2.19 -0.97 -15.20
C PHE A 72 2.54 0.49 -15.03
N MET A 73 2.00 1.32 -15.91
CA MET A 73 2.17 2.76 -15.89
C MET A 73 0.87 3.44 -16.32
N SER A 74 0.58 4.56 -15.68
CA SER A 74 -0.51 5.47 -16.03
C SER A 74 0.01 6.90 -15.98
N LEU A 75 -0.35 7.69 -16.99
CA LEU A 75 0.15 9.04 -17.22
C LEU A 75 -1.03 9.98 -17.46
N ASP A 76 -1.05 11.10 -16.74
CA ASP A 76 -1.89 12.27 -17.03
C ASP A 76 -0.95 13.44 -17.31
N TYR A 77 -0.74 13.73 -18.60
CA TYR A 77 0.16 14.79 -19.04
C TYR A 77 -0.35 16.18 -18.66
N ALA A 78 -1.67 16.39 -18.65
CA ALA A 78 -2.26 17.70 -18.35
C ALA A 78 -2.04 18.10 -16.88
N ASN A 79 -2.06 17.12 -15.98
CA ASN A 79 -1.84 17.33 -14.55
C ASN A 79 -0.43 16.94 -14.08
N ASN A 80 0.44 16.51 -14.99
CA ASN A 80 1.78 16.01 -14.70
C ASN A 80 1.78 14.91 -13.61
N ILE A 81 0.95 13.89 -13.81
CA ILE A 81 0.79 12.75 -12.89
C ILE A 81 1.39 11.51 -13.53
N MET A 82 2.23 10.81 -12.79
CA MET A 82 2.69 9.48 -13.15
C MET A 82 2.41 8.51 -12.01
N VAL A 83 1.74 7.40 -12.29
CA VAL A 83 1.54 6.30 -11.35
C VAL A 83 2.11 5.04 -11.96
N THR A 84 2.95 4.32 -11.24
CA THR A 84 3.54 3.05 -11.71
C THR A 84 3.32 1.94 -10.70
N TYR A 85 3.19 0.71 -11.19
CA TYR A 85 3.25 -0.49 -10.37
C TYR A 85 4.33 -1.42 -10.90
N ARG A 86 5.13 -1.98 -10.01
CA ARG A 86 6.09 -3.05 -10.33
C ARG A 86 6.08 -4.13 -9.25
N CYS A 87 5.99 -5.39 -9.68
CA CYS A 87 6.13 -6.53 -8.79
C CYS A 87 7.55 -6.60 -8.21
N HIS A 88 7.67 -7.05 -6.96
CA HIS A 88 8.96 -7.38 -6.36
C HIS A 88 9.59 -8.62 -7.01
N GLY A 89 10.92 -8.74 -6.94
CA GLY A 89 11.69 -9.91 -7.38
C GLY A 89 11.46 -11.17 -6.53
N PRO A 90 12.03 -12.33 -6.91
CA PRO A 90 11.84 -13.61 -6.22
C PRO A 90 12.02 -13.58 -4.68
N PRO A 91 11.28 -14.40 -3.92
CA PRO A 91 10.21 -15.33 -4.36
C PRO A 91 8.98 -14.59 -4.87
N ILE A 92 8.37 -15.05 -5.96
CA ILE A 92 7.14 -14.46 -6.55
C ILE A 92 6.15 -15.59 -6.79
N ARG A 93 4.85 -15.33 -6.63
CA ARG A 93 3.78 -16.30 -6.90
C ARG A 93 2.95 -15.92 -8.12
N PHE A 94 3.65 -15.55 -9.19
CA PHE A 94 3.08 -15.30 -10.50
C PHE A 94 3.69 -16.26 -11.51
N GLY A 95 2.87 -16.79 -12.42
CA GLY A 95 3.35 -17.63 -13.53
C GLY A 95 3.93 -16.80 -14.68
N ASN A 96 4.99 -17.30 -15.32
CA ASN A 96 5.58 -16.75 -16.54
C ASN A 96 6.04 -15.28 -16.46
N VAL A 97 6.93 -14.98 -15.50
CA VAL A 97 7.58 -13.66 -15.39
C VAL A 97 8.82 -13.61 -16.30
N PRO A 98 8.93 -12.66 -17.24
CA PRO A 98 10.16 -12.46 -18.01
C PRO A 98 11.34 -12.15 -17.07
N THR A 99 12.52 -12.75 -17.32
CA THR A 99 13.72 -12.54 -16.47
C THR A 99 14.10 -11.06 -16.35
N SER A 100 13.88 -10.26 -17.41
CA SER A 100 14.12 -8.82 -17.40
C SER A 100 13.26 -8.06 -16.38
N GLU A 101 12.09 -8.60 -16.02
CA GLU A 101 11.17 -8.00 -15.04
C GLU A 101 11.34 -8.57 -13.62
N LEU A 102 12.32 -9.46 -13.38
CA LEU A 102 12.68 -9.92 -12.04
C LEU A 102 13.52 -8.86 -11.31
N ARG A 103 12.86 -7.77 -10.92
CA ARG A 103 13.49 -6.58 -10.35
C ARG A 103 13.35 -6.55 -8.83
N TYR A 104 14.46 -6.36 -8.10
CA TYR A 104 14.40 -6.18 -6.66
C TYR A 104 14.06 -4.74 -6.28
N ILE A 105 13.11 -4.57 -5.36
CA ILE A 105 12.67 -3.25 -4.88
C ILE A 105 13.85 -2.41 -4.40
N ALA A 106 14.81 -3.00 -3.67
CA ALA A 106 15.98 -2.26 -3.20
C ALA A 106 16.76 -1.60 -4.37
N ASN A 107 16.96 -2.33 -5.48
CA ASN A 107 17.65 -1.84 -6.66
C ASN A 107 16.82 -0.79 -7.40
N GLU A 108 15.50 -0.98 -7.49
CA GLU A 108 14.60 0.03 -8.06
C GLU A 108 14.67 1.33 -7.25
N LEU A 109 14.59 1.22 -5.92
CA LEU A 109 14.68 2.36 -5.01
C LEU A 109 16.02 3.07 -5.13
N ASP A 110 17.15 2.39 -5.38
CA ASP A 110 18.44 3.05 -5.58
C ASP A 110 18.49 3.96 -6.82
N ASN A 111 17.64 3.70 -7.81
CA ASN A 111 17.53 4.51 -9.04
C ASN A 111 16.48 5.62 -8.94
N VAL A 112 15.71 5.69 -7.84
CA VAL A 112 14.71 6.75 -7.64
C VAL A 112 15.43 8.06 -7.27
N VAL A 113 15.21 9.10 -8.08
CA VAL A 113 15.71 10.46 -7.82
C VAL A 113 15.12 10.99 -6.50
N GLY A 114 13.81 10.83 -6.30
CA GLY A 114 13.10 11.25 -5.10
C GLY A 114 12.71 12.74 -5.11
N GLY A 115 12.29 13.25 -3.96
CA GLY A 115 11.93 14.65 -3.74
C GLY A 115 10.47 14.85 -3.37
N SER A 116 10.06 16.12 -3.16
CA SER A 116 8.72 16.49 -2.67
C SER A 116 7.56 16.14 -3.60
N SER A 117 7.84 15.84 -4.87
CA SER A 117 6.88 15.34 -5.86
C SER A 117 6.83 13.80 -5.93
N THR A 118 7.74 13.10 -5.24
CA THR A 118 7.83 11.63 -5.33
C THR A 118 7.17 10.96 -4.13
N VAL A 119 6.29 10.01 -4.42
CA VAL A 119 5.64 9.13 -3.44
C VAL A 119 6.05 7.70 -3.75
N VAL A 120 6.60 6.99 -2.77
CA VAL A 120 6.95 5.57 -2.85
C VAL A 120 6.00 4.79 -1.96
N VAL A 121 5.34 3.79 -2.52
CA VAL A 121 4.42 2.91 -1.79
C VAL A 121 4.95 1.48 -1.80
N LEU A 122 5.08 0.86 -0.63
CA LEU A 122 5.63 -0.48 -0.46
C LEU A 122 4.57 -1.43 0.09
N GLY A 123 4.36 -2.59 -0.53
CA GLY A 123 3.47 -3.63 -0.03
C GLY A 123 4.00 -5.03 -0.37
N VAL A 124 4.75 -5.63 0.54
CA VAL A 124 5.47 -6.90 0.30
C VAL A 124 5.23 -7.84 1.44
N TRP A 125 4.45 -8.91 1.23
CA TRP A 125 4.23 -9.94 2.25
C TRP A 125 3.63 -11.25 1.71
N SER A 126 2.71 -11.19 0.75
CA SER A 126 1.87 -12.34 0.39
C SER A 126 2.66 -13.47 -0.27
N HIS A 127 3.69 -13.14 -1.04
CA HIS A 127 4.56 -14.12 -1.69
C HIS A 127 5.55 -14.80 -0.73
N PHE A 128 5.73 -14.27 0.48
CA PHE A 128 6.69 -14.75 1.49
C PHE A 128 6.06 -15.62 2.58
N SER A 129 4.74 -15.85 2.51
CA SER A 129 4.02 -16.58 3.56
C SER A 129 4.38 -18.07 3.59
N THR A 130 4.81 -18.65 2.47
CA THR A 130 5.28 -20.05 2.34
C THR A 130 6.78 -20.23 2.56
N PHE A 131 7.51 -19.16 2.90
CA PHE A 131 8.96 -19.21 3.11
C PHE A 131 9.30 -19.06 4.60
N PRO A 132 10.46 -19.55 5.06
CA PRO A 132 10.95 -19.24 6.40
C PRO A 132 10.98 -17.74 6.66
N ILE A 133 10.69 -17.32 7.89
CA ILE A 133 10.53 -15.89 8.22
C ILE A 133 11.84 -15.10 8.00
N GLU A 134 12.98 -15.77 8.09
CA GLU A 134 14.32 -15.25 7.85
C GLU A 134 14.46 -14.70 6.43
N VAL A 135 13.87 -15.37 5.43
CA VAL A 135 13.86 -14.91 4.03
C VAL A 135 13.14 -13.56 3.91
N TYR A 136 12.01 -13.43 4.63
CA TYR A 136 11.25 -12.19 4.67
C TYR A 136 12.01 -11.07 5.40
N ILE A 137 12.62 -11.39 6.54
CA ILE A 137 13.45 -10.44 7.31
C ILE A 137 14.59 -9.90 6.43
N GLN A 138 15.35 -10.77 5.75
CA GLN A 138 16.45 -10.38 4.87
C GLN A 138 15.97 -9.50 3.71
N ARG A 139 14.82 -9.83 3.11
CA ARG A 139 14.20 -9.02 2.06
C ARG A 139 13.88 -7.62 2.57
N LEU A 140 13.18 -7.53 3.69
CA LEU A 140 12.76 -6.25 4.27
C LEU A 140 13.94 -5.42 4.77
N GLN A 141 14.98 -6.03 5.35
CA GLN A 141 16.21 -5.32 5.74
C GLN A 141 16.90 -4.67 4.53
N SER A 142 16.92 -5.36 3.38
CA SER A 142 17.47 -4.80 2.15
C SER A 142 16.65 -3.62 1.63
N ILE A 143 15.32 -3.73 1.68
CA ILE A 143 14.40 -2.62 1.34
C ILE A 143 14.57 -1.46 2.33
N ARG A 144 14.62 -1.72 3.64
CA ARG A 144 14.85 -0.70 4.69
C ARG A 144 16.12 0.10 4.39
N ARG A 145 17.24 -0.57 4.09
CA ARG A 145 18.50 0.11 3.73
C ARG A 145 18.36 1.00 2.49
N ALA A 146 17.64 0.55 1.47
CA ALA A 146 17.40 1.34 0.27
C ALA A 146 16.50 2.56 0.55
N VAL A 147 15.47 2.40 1.40
CA VAL A 147 14.63 3.51 1.88
C VAL A 147 15.45 4.53 2.67
N VAL A 148 16.34 4.08 3.56
CA VAL A 148 17.26 4.97 4.29
C VAL A 148 18.14 5.76 3.32
N ARG A 149 18.73 5.12 2.31
CA ARG A 149 19.51 5.82 1.27
C ARG A 149 18.67 6.83 0.49
N LEU A 150 17.43 6.48 0.13
CA LEU A 150 16.51 7.36 -0.58
C LEU A 150 16.16 8.60 0.25
N LEU A 151 15.77 8.42 1.51
CA LEU A 151 15.44 9.53 2.40
C LEU A 151 16.67 10.37 2.76
N SER A 152 17.87 9.77 2.81
CA SER A 152 19.12 10.51 3.02
C SER A 152 19.46 11.44 1.86
N ARG A 153 19.24 11.02 0.60
CA ARG A 153 19.54 11.84 -0.59
C ARG A 153 18.41 12.77 -1.00
N ALA A 154 17.17 12.39 -0.70
CA ALA A 154 15.97 13.10 -1.09
C ALA A 154 14.93 13.09 0.07
N PRO A 155 15.18 13.84 1.15
CA PRO A 155 14.37 13.80 2.38
C PRO A 155 12.92 14.24 2.20
N GLY A 156 12.62 14.98 1.11
CA GLY A 156 11.24 15.34 0.75
C GLY A 156 10.42 14.19 0.16
N THR A 157 11.00 13.01 -0.09
CA THR A 157 10.27 11.86 -0.64
C THR A 157 9.29 11.31 0.40
N LEU A 158 8.03 11.14 0.00
CA LEU A 158 7.03 10.51 0.87
C LEU A 158 7.10 8.98 0.70
N VAL A 159 7.33 8.25 1.78
CA VAL A 159 7.38 6.78 1.77
C VAL A 159 6.24 6.23 2.62
N ILE A 160 5.42 5.37 2.02
CA ILE A 160 4.22 4.80 2.63
C ILE A 160 4.31 3.28 2.54
N VAL A 161 4.07 2.60 3.66
CA VAL A 161 4.14 1.13 3.74
C VAL A 161 2.77 0.59 4.07
N ARG A 162 2.28 -0.31 3.22
CA ARG A 162 1.07 -1.11 3.44
C ARG A 162 1.43 -2.34 4.26
N THR A 163 0.68 -2.59 5.32
CA THR A 163 0.81 -3.80 6.14
C THR A 163 0.16 -5.03 5.50
N ALA A 164 0.42 -6.21 6.05
CA ALA A 164 -0.34 -7.40 5.68
C ALA A 164 -1.81 -7.26 6.15
N ASN A 165 -2.70 -8.12 5.64
CA ASN A 165 -4.10 -8.15 6.07
C ASN A 165 -4.60 -9.59 6.28
N PRO A 166 -5.62 -9.79 7.12
CA PRO A 166 -6.20 -11.11 7.33
C PRO A 166 -6.97 -11.59 6.10
N LYS A 167 -7.20 -12.90 6.03
CA LYS A 167 -7.88 -13.56 4.92
C LYS A 167 -8.60 -14.83 5.35
N SER A 168 -9.75 -15.08 4.74
CA SER A 168 -10.53 -16.29 4.99
C SER A 168 -9.74 -17.55 4.63
N LEU A 169 -9.93 -18.60 5.44
CA LEU A 169 -9.20 -19.86 5.32
C LEU A 169 -9.96 -20.81 4.39
N THR A 170 -9.53 -20.88 3.13
CA THR A 170 -9.74 -22.07 2.28
C THR A 170 -8.61 -23.07 2.53
N LEU A 171 -8.75 -24.34 2.10
CA LEU A 171 -7.68 -25.33 2.25
C LEU A 171 -6.34 -24.85 1.64
N TYR A 172 -6.38 -24.29 0.43
CA TYR A 172 -5.21 -23.71 -0.22
C TYR A 172 -4.59 -22.58 0.61
N GLU A 173 -5.46 -21.75 1.17
CA GLU A 173 -5.07 -20.55 1.89
C GLU A 173 -4.54 -20.84 3.30
N THR A 174 -5.01 -21.90 3.95
CA THR A 174 -4.46 -22.44 5.19
C THR A 174 -3.00 -22.85 5.01
N LEU A 175 -2.67 -23.43 3.86
CA LEU A 175 -1.32 -23.91 3.55
C LEU A 175 -0.37 -22.79 3.09
N THR A 176 -0.89 -21.76 2.43
CA THR A 176 -0.06 -20.76 1.74
C THR A 176 -0.01 -19.39 2.41
N ASN A 177 -1.08 -18.92 3.03
CA ASN A 177 -1.19 -17.56 3.58
C ASN A 177 -2.14 -17.47 4.78
N SER A 178 -2.15 -18.45 5.69
CA SER A 178 -3.02 -18.36 6.87
C SER A 178 -2.75 -17.07 7.66
N ASP A 179 -3.72 -16.64 8.47
CA ASP A 179 -3.58 -15.45 9.31
C ASP A 179 -2.39 -15.56 10.27
N TRP A 180 -2.00 -16.78 10.66
CA TRP A 180 -0.79 -17.02 11.43
C TRP A 180 0.48 -16.52 10.71
N TYR A 181 0.67 -16.90 9.44
CA TYR A 181 1.81 -16.45 8.66
C TYR A 181 1.73 -14.95 8.38
N SER A 182 0.55 -14.46 7.99
CA SER A 182 0.31 -13.05 7.64
C SER A 182 0.59 -12.12 8.83
N LEU A 183 0.17 -12.49 10.04
CA LEU A 183 0.42 -11.74 11.26
C LEU A 183 1.91 -11.69 11.61
N GLN A 184 2.65 -12.78 11.41
CA GLN A 184 4.11 -12.77 11.61
C GLN A 184 4.79 -11.77 10.65
N ARG A 185 4.37 -11.73 9.38
CA ARG A 185 4.91 -10.80 8.38
C ARG A 185 4.58 -9.36 8.76
N ASP A 186 3.35 -9.10 9.21
CA ASP A 186 2.95 -7.78 9.70
C ASP A 186 3.83 -7.30 10.86
N LYS A 187 4.01 -8.13 11.89
CA LYS A 187 4.84 -7.81 13.06
C LYS A 187 6.29 -7.49 12.66
N VAL A 188 6.87 -8.30 11.78
CA VAL A 188 8.23 -8.11 11.28
C VAL A 188 8.34 -6.84 10.44
N LEU A 189 7.37 -6.56 9.57
CA LEU A 189 7.32 -5.34 8.76
C LEU A 189 7.31 -4.10 9.65
N ARG A 190 6.42 -4.06 10.66
CA ARG A 190 6.37 -2.95 11.63
C ARG A 190 7.68 -2.78 12.37
N ALA A 191 8.27 -3.87 12.86
CA ALA A 191 9.56 -3.82 13.55
C ALA A 191 10.68 -3.30 12.66
N ILE A 192 10.74 -3.75 11.40
CA ILE A 192 11.77 -3.35 10.44
C ILE A 192 11.59 -1.93 9.95
N PHE A 193 10.39 -1.36 9.89
CA PHE A 193 10.20 0.03 9.49
C PHE A 193 10.12 1.02 10.66
N LYS A 194 10.10 0.52 11.90
CA LYS A 194 10.11 1.33 13.11
C LYS A 194 11.30 2.32 13.09
N GLY A 195 11.01 3.56 13.48
CA GLY A 195 11.98 4.64 13.59
C GLY A 195 12.41 5.27 12.26
N LEU A 196 11.87 4.85 11.12
CA LEU A 196 12.05 5.59 9.86
C LEU A 196 10.94 6.62 9.67
N ASN A 197 11.24 7.69 8.92
CA ASN A 197 10.27 8.66 8.47
C ASN A 197 9.40 8.07 7.33
N VAL A 198 8.48 7.18 7.70
CA VAL A 198 7.54 6.52 6.79
C VAL A 198 6.15 6.53 7.42
N HIS A 199 5.11 6.53 6.57
CA HIS A 199 3.74 6.33 7.03
C HIS A 199 3.29 4.88 6.87
N LEU A 200 2.41 4.42 7.75
CA LEU A 200 1.76 3.11 7.63
C LEU A 200 0.31 3.28 7.20
N VAL A 201 -0.12 2.45 6.26
CA VAL A 201 -1.54 2.15 6.05
C VAL A 201 -1.79 0.79 6.66
N ASP A 202 -2.53 0.77 7.76
CA ASP A 202 -2.78 -0.41 8.56
C ASP A 202 -3.88 -1.28 7.94
N ALA A 203 -3.53 -1.97 6.86
CA ALA A 203 -4.41 -2.86 6.15
C ALA A 203 -4.97 -4.00 7.02
N TRP A 204 -4.28 -4.35 8.12
CA TRP A 204 -4.73 -5.39 9.05
C TRP A 204 -5.97 -4.91 9.80
N GLU A 205 -5.84 -3.79 10.51
CA GLU A 205 -6.93 -3.19 11.27
C GLU A 205 -8.08 -2.75 10.35
N MET A 206 -7.76 -2.21 9.18
CA MET A 206 -8.78 -1.75 8.23
C MET A 206 -9.64 -2.89 7.65
N VAL A 207 -9.07 -4.08 7.45
CA VAL A 207 -9.85 -5.26 7.04
C VAL A 207 -10.64 -5.81 8.23
N LEU A 208 -10.03 -5.92 9.42
CA LEU A 208 -10.71 -6.41 10.62
C LEU A 208 -11.92 -5.56 11.01
N ALA A 209 -11.84 -4.24 10.84
CA ALA A 209 -12.91 -3.31 11.17
C ALA A 209 -14.05 -3.29 10.15
N HIS A 210 -13.91 -3.95 9.00
CA HIS A 210 -14.91 -3.94 7.94
C HIS A 210 -15.85 -5.15 8.04
N ASN A 211 -17.12 -4.97 7.71
CA ASN A 211 -18.11 -6.05 7.67
C ASN A 211 -17.96 -7.02 6.47
N LEU A 212 -17.02 -6.76 5.56
CA LEU A 212 -16.81 -7.60 4.38
C LEU A 212 -15.85 -8.73 4.72
N PRO A 213 -15.94 -9.90 4.05
CA PRO A 213 -15.14 -11.05 4.40
C PRO A 213 -13.64 -10.76 4.23
N HIS A 214 -12.84 -11.34 5.12
CA HIS A 214 -11.39 -11.31 5.00
C HIS A 214 -10.96 -11.99 3.70
N ASN A 215 -10.11 -11.32 2.91
CA ASN A 215 -9.61 -11.83 1.64
C ASN A 215 -8.18 -11.36 1.41
N LEU A 216 -7.34 -12.21 0.83
CA LEU A 216 -5.98 -11.84 0.40
C LEU A 216 -6.02 -10.61 -0.52
N HIS A 217 -7.03 -10.58 -1.37
CA HIS A 217 -7.41 -9.45 -2.22
C HIS A 217 -8.68 -8.83 -1.66
N PRO A 218 -8.58 -7.84 -0.72
CA PRO A 218 -9.74 -7.17 -0.18
C PRO A 218 -10.65 -6.61 -1.27
N GLN A 219 -11.95 -6.60 -0.98
CA GLN A 219 -12.95 -6.10 -1.91
C GLN A 219 -12.80 -4.57 -2.13
N PRO A 220 -13.32 -4.04 -3.26
CA PRO A 220 -13.12 -2.63 -3.63
C PRO A 220 -13.46 -1.60 -2.55
N PRO A 221 -14.52 -1.75 -1.71
CA PRO A 221 -14.78 -0.79 -0.63
C PRO A 221 -13.64 -0.67 0.39
N ILE A 222 -13.00 -1.79 0.73
CA ILE A 222 -11.84 -1.81 1.64
C ILE A 222 -10.63 -1.18 0.96
N ILE A 223 -10.37 -1.52 -0.30
CA ILE A 223 -9.25 -0.94 -1.07
C ILE A 223 -9.41 0.58 -1.17
N LYS A 224 -10.62 1.06 -1.46
CA LYS A 224 -10.94 2.49 -1.48
C LYS A 224 -10.65 3.16 -0.14
N ASN A 225 -11.01 2.52 0.98
CA ASN A 225 -10.67 3.06 2.30
C ASN A 225 -9.14 3.15 2.50
N MET A 226 -8.38 2.14 2.10
CA MET A 226 -6.91 2.15 2.18
C MET A 226 -6.31 3.25 1.29
N VAL A 227 -6.83 3.43 0.07
CA VAL A 227 -6.41 4.46 -0.87
C VAL A 227 -6.77 5.86 -0.37
N ASN A 228 -7.90 6.03 0.33
CA ASN A 228 -8.23 7.29 1.00
C ASN A 228 -7.19 7.66 2.07
N VAL A 229 -6.72 6.70 2.86
CA VAL A 229 -5.63 6.92 3.83
C VAL A 229 -4.33 7.28 3.11
N LEU A 230 -3.97 6.54 2.05
CA LEU A 230 -2.83 6.84 1.18
C LEU A 230 -2.87 8.30 0.69
N LEU A 231 -3.98 8.71 0.07
CA LEU A 231 -4.15 10.05 -0.48
C LEU A 231 -4.17 11.12 0.61
N SER A 232 -4.66 10.82 1.81
CA SER A 232 -4.61 11.73 2.96
C SER A 232 -3.18 11.98 3.44
N TYR A 233 -2.26 11.01 3.30
CA TYR A 233 -0.84 11.23 3.54
C TYR A 233 -0.17 12.05 2.43
N ILE A 234 -0.58 11.86 1.16
CA ILE A 234 -0.04 12.60 0.01
C ILE A 234 -0.50 14.07 0.05
N CYS A 235 -1.76 14.29 0.45
CA CYS A 235 -2.45 15.58 0.42
C CYS A 235 -3.11 15.84 1.78
N PRO A 236 -2.33 16.08 2.84
CA PRO A 236 -2.89 16.38 4.14
C PRO A 236 -3.74 17.63 4.04
N THR A 237 -4.95 17.61 4.62
CA THR A 237 -5.71 18.84 4.83
C THR A 237 -4.84 19.78 5.64
N LYS A 238 -4.64 21.01 5.16
CA LYS A 238 -4.06 22.05 6.00
C LYS A 238 -4.94 22.13 7.24
N GLY A 239 -4.39 21.81 8.40
CA GLY A 239 -5.06 22.08 9.67
C GLY A 239 -5.45 23.55 9.65
N GLY A 240 -6.72 23.83 9.94
CA GLY A 240 -7.16 25.20 10.20
C GLY A 240 -6.39 25.82 11.35
#